data_AF-A0A353DFD7-F1
#
_entry.id   AF-A0A353DFD7-F1
#
_cell.length_a   1.000
_cell.length_b   1.000
_cell.length_c   1.000
_cell.angle_alpha   90.00
_cell.angle_beta   90.00
_cell.angle_gamma   90.00
#
_symmetry.space_group_name_H-M   'P 1'
#
loop_
_entity.id
_entity.type
_entity.pdbx_description
1 polymer ?
#
loop_
_entity_poly.entity_id
_entity_poly.type
_entity_poly.pdbx_seq_one_letter_code
_entity_poly.pdbx_strand_id
1 'polypeptide(L)'
;INSVACFEKPVEWDLLCQGKKIAGAGQRRTRQGILHQGSVAVKSPDLTELAGYLAKEVITWTPEIEGGLNPRYLSDAWTDRVL
;
A
#
# COMPACT_ATOMS: atom_id res chain seq x y z
N ILE A 1 -12.28 -16.27 13.49
CA ILE A 1 -12.36 -14.96 12.81
C ILE A 1 -11.00 -14.74 12.17
N ASN A 2 -10.88 -14.99 10.86
CA ASN A 2 -9.62 -14.94 10.15
C ASN A 2 -9.57 -13.65 9.34
N SER A 3 -9.14 -12.56 9.96
CA SER A 3 -8.92 -11.33 9.22
C SER A 3 -7.92 -11.54 8.08
N VAL A 4 -8.27 -11.03 6.90
CA VAL A 4 -7.45 -10.96 5.68
C VAL A 4 -6.73 -9.61 5.55
N ALA A 5 -6.70 -8.81 6.62
CA ALA A 5 -6.16 -7.45 6.56
C ALA A 5 -4.65 -7.54 6.37
N CYS A 6 -4.15 -6.82 5.37
CA CYS A 6 -2.73 -6.84 5.01
C CYS A 6 -1.80 -6.56 6.19
N PHE A 7 -2.26 -5.85 7.23
CA PHE A 7 -1.45 -5.45 8.38
C PHE A 7 -1.74 -6.18 9.70
N GLU A 8 -2.73 -7.08 9.76
CA GLU A 8 -3.13 -7.72 11.03
C GLU A 8 -2.41 -9.04 11.32
N LYS A 9 -1.99 -9.76 10.29
CA LYS A 9 -1.32 -11.06 10.43
C LYS A 9 0.03 -11.02 9.72
N PRO A 10 1.12 -10.71 10.45
CA PRO A 10 2.44 -10.69 9.85
C PRO A 10 2.86 -12.10 9.42
N VAL A 11 3.54 -12.18 8.29
CA VAL A 11 4.23 -13.37 7.79
C VAL A 11 5.74 -13.19 7.89
N GLU A 12 6.49 -14.27 7.68
CA GLU A 12 7.95 -14.34 7.86
C GLU A 12 8.74 -13.19 7.21
N TRP A 13 8.26 -12.68 6.06
CA TRP A 13 8.95 -11.68 5.25
C TRP A 13 8.48 -10.25 5.48
N ASP A 14 7.59 -10.02 6.45
CA ASP A 14 7.11 -8.68 6.77
C ASP A 14 8.11 -7.91 7.63
N LEU A 15 8.15 -6.58 7.44
CA LEU A 15 8.92 -5.70 8.31
C LEU A 15 8.10 -5.39 9.56
N LEU A 16 8.67 -5.69 10.73
CA LEU A 16 8.07 -5.42 12.03
C LEU A 16 8.83 -4.31 12.76
N CYS A 17 8.10 -3.45 13.45
CA CYS A 17 8.65 -2.54 14.45
C CYS A 17 7.88 -2.75 15.76
N GLN A 18 8.59 -3.06 16.85
CA GLN A 18 7.98 -3.35 18.15
C GLN A 18 6.85 -4.41 18.08
N GLY A 19 7.07 -5.46 17.27
CA GLY A 19 6.10 -6.54 17.07
C GLY A 19 4.89 -6.19 16.21
N LYS A 20 4.82 -4.98 15.65
CA LYS A 20 3.74 -4.53 14.75
C LYS A 20 4.24 -4.48 13.31
N LYS A 21 3.43 -4.97 12.37
CA LYS A 21 3.74 -4.91 10.94
C LYS A 21 3.75 -3.46 10.46
N ILE A 22 4.87 -3.03 9.90
CA ILE A 22 5.06 -1.69 9.32
C ILE A 22 5.20 -1.71 7.80
N ALA A 23 5.55 -2.84 7.20
CA ALA A 23 5.52 -3.02 5.76
C ALA A 23 5.41 -4.51 5.40
N GLY A 24 4.92 -4.77 4.19
CA GLY A 24 4.90 -6.11 3.62
C GLY A 24 4.86 -6.04 2.10
N ALA A 25 5.30 -7.11 1.43
CA ALA A 25 5.34 -7.16 -0.02
C ALA A 25 5.04 -8.56 -0.56
N GLY A 26 4.37 -8.59 -1.71
CA GLY A 26 4.22 -9.78 -2.54
C GLY A 26 5.22 -9.75 -3.69
N GLN A 27 5.68 -10.93 -4.10
CA GLN A 27 6.51 -11.08 -5.28
C GLN A 27 5.86 -12.05 -6.26
N ARG A 28 5.66 -11.60 -7.50
CA ARG A 28 5.24 -12.46 -8.61
C ARG A 28 6.41 -12.64 -9.58
N ARG A 29 6.72 -13.89 -9.91
CA ARG A 29 7.76 -14.25 -10.87
C ARG A 29 7.11 -14.84 -12.12
N THR A 30 7.60 -14.44 -13.29
CA THR A 30 7.24 -15.02 -14.58
C THR A 30 8.51 -15.29 -15.37
N ARG A 31 8.42 -15.99 -16.51
CA ARG A 31 9.55 -16.17 -17.42
C ARG A 31 10.10 -14.83 -17.95
N GLN A 32 9.27 -13.79 -17.98
CA GLN A 32 9.59 -12.48 -18.57
C GLN A 32 10.11 -11.48 -17.54
N GLY A 33 10.05 -11.79 -16.25
CA GLY A 33 10.50 -10.87 -15.21
C GLY A 33 9.84 -11.10 -13.86
N ILE A 34 10.20 -10.21 -12.94
CA ILE A 34 9.77 -10.23 -11.54
C ILE A 34 9.09 -8.90 -11.22
N LEU A 35 7.93 -8.98 -10.60
CA LEU A 35 7.28 -7.85 -9.94
C LEU A 35 7.36 -8.05 -8.43
N HIS A 36 7.99 -7.12 -7.74
CA HIS A 36 7.96 -7.03 -6.28
C HIS A 36 7.17 -5.78 -5.91
N GLN A 37 6.05 -5.95 -5.23
CA GLN A 37 5.14 -4.86 -4.87
C GLN A 37 4.74 -5.01 -3.41
N GLY A 38 4.77 -3.90 -2.68
CA GLY A 38 4.39 -3.89 -1.28
C GLY A 38 3.68 -2.63 -0.84
N SER A 39 3.39 -2.59 0.45
CA SER A 39 2.76 -1.47 1.15
C SER A 39 3.54 -1.16 2.42
N VAL A 40 3.57 0.12 2.79
CA VAL A 40 4.19 0.63 4.02
C VAL A 40 3.10 1.35 4.82
N ALA A 41 2.96 1.00 6.11
CA ALA A 41 2.08 1.70 7.02
C ALA A 41 2.79 2.96 7.54
N VAL A 42 2.30 4.14 7.12
CA VAL A 42 2.86 5.42 7.53
C VAL A 42 1.79 6.23 8.26
N LYS A 43 2.14 6.81 9.42
CA LYS A 43 1.23 7.69 10.18
C LYS A 43 1.10 9.10 9.58
N SER A 44 2.05 9.50 8.74
CA SER A 44 2.09 10.78 8.05
C SER A 44 1.92 10.55 6.55
N PRO A 45 1.04 11.29 5.86
CA PRO A 45 0.81 11.12 4.42
C PRO A 45 1.89 11.78 3.56
N ASP A 46 2.80 12.58 4.13
CA ASP A 46 3.87 13.18 3.36
C ASP A 46 4.99 12.16 3.09
N LEU A 47 4.92 11.56 1.89
CA LEU A 47 5.90 10.62 1.38
C LEU A 47 6.86 11.27 0.37
N THR A 48 6.85 12.61 0.25
CA THR A 48 7.63 13.31 -0.77
C THR A 48 9.13 13.04 -0.62
N GLU A 49 9.63 13.05 0.61
CA GLU A 49 11.03 12.75 0.89
C GLU A 49 11.40 11.30 0.52
N LEU A 50 10.56 10.33 0.92
CA LEU A 50 10.74 8.92 0.56
C LEU A 50 10.72 8.72 -0.97
N ALA A 51 9.80 9.38 -1.66
CA ALA A 51 9.70 9.33 -3.12
C ALA A 51 10.99 9.87 -3.77
N GLY A 52 11.58 10.94 -3.22
CA GLY A 52 12.85 11.50 -3.67
C GLY A 52 14.04 10.55 -3.51
N TYR A 53 14.02 9.66 -2.52
CA TYR A 53 15.04 8.60 -2.41
C TYR A 53 14.82 7.45 -3.38
N LEU A 54 13.58 7.17 -3.79
CA LEU A 54 13.22 6.03 -4.63
C LEU A 54 13.28 6.31 -6.14
N ALA A 55 13.19 7.57 -6.55
CA ALA A 55 13.09 7.95 -7.96
C ALA A 55 14.00 9.14 -8.29
N LYS A 56 14.41 9.24 -9.56
CA LYS A 56 15.15 10.39 -10.09
C LYS A 56 14.29 11.65 -10.21
N GLU A 57 12.98 11.46 -10.35
CA GLU A 57 11.99 12.52 -10.53
C GLU A 57 10.71 12.12 -9.78
N VAL A 58 10.09 13.08 -9.11
CA VAL A 58 8.84 12.92 -8.38
C VAL A 58 7.84 13.92 -8.93
N ILE A 59 6.70 13.42 -9.41
CA ILE A 59 5.64 14.25 -9.97
C ILE A 59 4.41 14.09 -9.09
N THR A 60 3.87 15.18 -8.58
CA THR A 60 2.53 15.18 -7.97
C THR A 60 1.51 15.12 -9.08
N TRP A 61 0.70 14.07 -9.07
CA TRP A 61 -0.35 13.88 -10.05
C TRP A 61 -1.72 13.89 -9.36
N THR A 62 -2.65 14.63 -9.95
CA THR A 62 -4.06 14.64 -9.53
C THR A 62 -4.88 14.09 -10.69
N PRO A 63 -5.64 12.99 -10.51
CA PRO A 63 -6.48 12.45 -11.56
C PRO A 63 -7.60 13.42 -11.94
N GLU A 64 -7.82 13.60 -13.25
CA GLU A 64 -9.10 14.09 -13.75
C GLU A 64 -10.11 12.93 -13.70
N ILE A 65 -11.19 13.10 -12.93
CA ILE A 65 -12.21 12.06 -12.74
C ILE A 65 -13.47 12.48 -13.49
N GLU A 66 -13.62 12.04 -14.72
CA GLU A 66 -14.87 12.18 -15.46
C GLU A 66 -15.98 11.36 -14.79
N GLY A 67 -17.13 11.99 -14.52
CA GLY A 67 -18.29 11.31 -13.91
C GLY A 67 -18.22 11.10 -12.39
N GLY A 68 -17.15 11.56 -11.73
CA GLY A 68 -16.97 11.47 -10.28
C GLY A 68 -16.51 10.09 -9.79
N LEU A 69 -16.03 10.04 -8.54
CA LEU A 69 -15.65 8.78 -7.90
C LEU A 69 -16.89 7.96 -7.57
N ASN A 70 -16.82 6.64 -7.76
CA ASN A 70 -17.85 5.73 -7.28
C ASN A 70 -18.07 5.98 -5.77
N PRO A 71 -19.32 6.13 -5.29
CA PRO A 71 -19.62 6.40 -3.88
C PRO A 71 -18.98 5.45 -2.89
N ARG A 72 -18.70 4.21 -3.33
CA ARG A 72 -17.96 3.22 -2.54
C ARG A 72 -16.56 3.71 -2.14
N TYR A 73 -15.89 4.51 -2.96
CA TYR A 73 -14.53 5.00 -2.73
C TYR A 73 -14.48 6.41 -2.15
N LEU A 74 -15.63 7.03 -1.85
CA LEU A 74 -15.70 8.39 -1.31
C LEU A 74 -15.37 8.49 0.18
N SER A 75 -15.30 7.37 0.89
CA SER A 75 -14.96 7.34 2.32
C SER A 75 -14.00 6.19 2.62
N ASP A 76 -13.28 6.28 3.72
CA ASP A 76 -12.37 5.20 4.15
C ASP A 76 -13.10 3.90 4.53
N ALA A 77 -14.44 3.90 4.57
CA ALA A 77 -15.27 2.74 4.90
C ALA A 77 -15.10 1.56 3.93
N TRP A 78 -14.56 1.76 2.72
CA TRP A 78 -14.21 0.63 1.84
C TRP A 78 -12.96 -0.11 2.30
N THR A 79 -12.08 0.53 3.08
CA THR A 79 -10.90 -0.09 3.69
C THR A 79 -11.26 -0.97 4.88
N ASP A 80 -12.42 -0.71 5.51
CA ASP A 80 -12.97 -1.52 6.61
C ASP A 80 -13.49 -2.90 6.15
N ARG A 81 -13.60 -3.15 4.84
CA ARG A 81 -14.14 -4.41 4.27
C ARG A 81 -13.12 -5.55 4.21
N VAL A 82 -12.23 -5.59 5.17
CA VAL A 82 -11.52 -6.82 5.48
C VAL A 82 -12.45 -7.67 6.38
N LEU A 83 -13.27 -8.52 5.75
CA LEU A 83 -14.00 -9.60 6.42
C LEU A 83 -13.23 -10.91 6.29
#